data_AF-A0A0R3TSQ4-F1
#
_entry.id   AF-A0A0R3TSQ4-F1
#
_cell.length_a   1.000
_cell.length_b   1.000
_cell.length_c   1.000
_cell.angle_alpha   90.00
_cell.angle_beta   90.00
_cell.angle_gamma   90.00
#
_symmetry.space_group_name_H-M   'P 1'
#
loop_
_entity.id
_entity.type
_entity.pdbx_description
1 polymer ?
#
loop_
_entity_poly.entity_id
_entity_poly.type
_entity_poly.pdbx_seq_one_letter_code
_entity_poly.pdbx_strand_id
1 'polypeptide(L)'
;MSRKANLESDSKYRAYSAAIDKCLKSFEYSNEWADLISSLVRLMKLIQQYDRYDVIPKKRLLGKRLAQCLHPALPPGVHCKTLECFELIFPIMGSDNLAADIGIFGPCIFGLLGPSAMTVKPLLFNLFETYFLPLGDKLHTSFLGLLQGLLPGLEEGSEFFDRGNIVIEKFCKVVGPEFFYSSLWQVLIQAPSVRHFGTAYILNHFNKRRHLSTQAYVFGNSTSILILPHLCYVISSLLCHYLSSA
;
A
#
# COMPACT_ATOMS: atom_id res chain seq x y z
N MET A 1 -22.34 19.75 14.60
CA MET A 1 -22.87 18.93 13.49
C MET A 1 -21.70 18.29 12.76
N SER A 2 -21.73 16.99 12.48
CA SER A 2 -20.64 16.32 11.76
C SER A 2 -20.47 16.91 10.37
N ARG A 3 -19.23 17.07 9.89
CA ARG A 3 -18.87 17.57 8.54
C ARG A 3 -19.69 16.91 7.43
N LYS A 4 -19.99 15.61 7.60
CA LYS A 4 -20.83 14.82 6.69
C LYS A 4 -22.29 15.29 6.63
N ALA A 5 -22.87 15.69 7.76
CA ALA A 5 -24.25 16.21 7.80
C ALA A 5 -24.39 17.55 7.07
N ASN A 6 -23.34 18.38 7.10
CA ASN A 6 -23.31 19.64 6.37
C ASN A 6 -23.25 19.41 4.85
N LEU A 7 -22.50 18.41 4.38
CA LEU A 7 -22.43 18.05 2.96
C LEU A 7 -23.77 17.50 2.44
N GLU A 8 -24.46 16.68 3.23
CA GLU A 8 -25.75 16.09 2.81
C GLU A 8 -26.87 17.14 2.66
N SER A 9 -26.75 18.30 3.31
CA SER A 9 -27.65 19.43 3.09
C SER A 9 -27.40 20.20 1.78
N ASP A 10 -26.18 20.14 1.22
CA ASP A 10 -25.83 20.80 -0.04
C ASP A 10 -26.49 20.09 -1.23
N SER A 11 -27.33 20.82 -1.98
CA SER A 11 -28.03 20.28 -3.16
C SER A 11 -27.07 19.82 -4.26
N LYS A 12 -25.95 20.50 -4.44
CA LYS A 12 -24.95 20.14 -5.47
C LYS A 12 -24.16 18.90 -5.04
N TYR A 13 -23.91 18.71 -3.75
CA TYR A 13 -23.30 17.47 -3.24
C TYR A 13 -24.26 16.28 -3.35
N ARG A 14 -25.56 16.47 -3.09
CA ARG A 14 -26.57 15.43 -3.33
C ARG A 14 -26.63 15.03 -4.81
N ALA A 15 -26.57 15.99 -5.72
CA ALA A 15 -26.48 15.71 -7.15
C ALA A 15 -25.20 14.94 -7.51
N TYR A 16 -24.06 15.33 -6.96
CA TYR A 16 -22.80 14.59 -7.10
C TYR A 16 -22.92 13.15 -6.62
N SER A 17 -23.46 12.93 -5.42
CA SER A 17 -23.65 11.59 -4.87
C SER A 17 -24.57 10.72 -5.72
N ALA A 18 -25.64 11.28 -6.29
CA ALA A 18 -26.54 10.56 -7.18
C ALA A 18 -25.86 10.21 -8.52
N ALA A 19 -25.09 11.14 -9.07
CA ALA A 19 -24.33 10.92 -10.30
C ALA A 19 -23.25 9.84 -10.11
N ILE A 20 -22.53 9.85 -8.98
CA ILE A 20 -21.54 8.82 -8.63
C ILE A 20 -22.22 7.45 -8.50
N ASP A 21 -23.35 7.36 -7.78
CA ASP A 21 -24.09 6.11 -7.63
C ASP A 21 -24.51 5.52 -8.99
N LYS A 22 -25.02 6.37 -9.89
CA LYS A 22 -25.38 5.98 -11.25
C LYS A 22 -24.15 5.55 -12.07
N CYS A 23 -23.03 6.26 -11.95
CA CYS A 23 -21.81 5.92 -12.66
C CYS A 23 -21.22 4.59 -12.17
N LEU A 24 -21.21 4.33 -10.86
CA LEU A 24 -20.67 3.09 -10.29
C LEU A 24 -21.50 1.86 -10.65
N LYS A 25 -22.80 2.01 -10.93
CA LYS A 25 -23.65 0.94 -11.45
C LYS A 25 -23.23 0.46 -12.85
N SER A 26 -22.59 1.29 -13.68
CA SER A 26 -22.18 0.84 -15.02
C SER A 26 -21.10 -0.24 -15.01
N PHE A 27 -20.34 -0.36 -13.92
CA PHE A 27 -19.34 -1.41 -13.74
C PHE A 27 -19.95 -2.80 -13.54
N GLU A 28 -21.24 -2.89 -13.17
CA GLU A 28 -21.96 -4.16 -12.97
C GLU A 28 -22.36 -4.82 -14.29
N TYR A 29 -22.51 -4.02 -15.34
CA TYR A 29 -22.96 -4.47 -16.67
C TYR A 29 -21.82 -4.51 -17.69
N SER A 30 -20.57 -4.46 -17.23
CA SER A 30 -19.39 -4.56 -18.09
C SER A 30 -19.18 -6.01 -18.50
N ASN A 31 -19.21 -6.29 -19.80
CA ASN A 31 -19.04 -7.65 -20.34
C ASN A 31 -17.59 -7.91 -20.74
N GLU A 32 -16.88 -6.86 -21.12
CA GLU A 32 -15.49 -6.94 -21.55
C GLU A 32 -14.61 -5.93 -20.81
N TRP A 33 -13.29 -6.14 -20.88
CA TRP A 33 -12.32 -5.25 -20.23
C TRP A 33 -12.38 -3.81 -20.78
N ALA A 34 -12.78 -3.61 -22.04
CA ALA A 34 -12.93 -2.30 -22.65
C ALA A 34 -14.08 -1.47 -22.04
N ASP A 35 -15.15 -2.14 -21.58
CA ASP A 35 -16.25 -1.50 -20.87
C ASP A 35 -15.81 -0.95 -19.51
N LEU A 36 -14.88 -1.66 -18.84
CA LEU A 36 -14.28 -1.20 -17.58
C LEU A 36 -13.45 0.06 -17.81
N ILE A 37 -12.62 0.11 -18.85
CA ILE A 37 -11.88 1.33 -19.20
C ILE A 37 -12.83 2.49 -19.48
N SER A 38 -13.89 2.25 -20.27
CA SER A 38 -14.90 3.27 -20.57
C SER A 38 -15.60 3.78 -19.31
N SER A 39 -15.91 2.88 -18.37
CA SER A 39 -16.52 3.21 -17.07
C SER A 39 -15.55 3.99 -16.17
N LEU A 40 -14.26 3.62 -16.13
CA LEU A 40 -13.21 4.35 -15.41
C LEU A 40 -13.04 5.77 -15.96
N VAL A 41 -12.97 5.95 -17.28
CA VAL A 41 -12.85 7.28 -17.90
C VAL A 41 -14.06 8.16 -17.58
N ARG A 42 -15.27 7.60 -17.62
CA ARG A 42 -16.49 8.31 -17.24
C ARG A 42 -16.47 8.72 -15.77
N LEU A 43 -16.05 7.82 -14.89
CA LEU A 43 -15.94 8.06 -13.46
C LEU A 43 -14.93 9.18 -13.16
N MET A 44 -13.76 9.14 -13.78
CA MET A 44 -12.71 10.16 -13.59
C MET A 44 -13.19 11.55 -14.02
N LYS A 45 -13.82 11.66 -15.21
CA LYS A 45 -14.42 12.93 -15.68
C LYS A 45 -15.48 13.46 -14.72
N LEU A 46 -16.31 12.55 -14.19
CA LEU A 46 -17.34 12.92 -13.21
C LEU A 46 -16.70 13.42 -11.91
N ILE A 47 -15.68 12.75 -11.38
CA ILE A 47 -15.00 13.18 -10.15
C ILE A 47 -14.35 14.56 -10.37
N GLN A 48 -13.68 14.78 -11.51
CA GLN A 48 -13.09 16.07 -11.86
C GLN A 48 -14.12 17.21 -11.90
N GLN A 49 -15.33 16.94 -12.41
CA GLN A 49 -16.41 17.95 -12.43
C GLN A 49 -16.82 18.44 -11.03
N TYR A 50 -16.55 17.65 -10.00
CA TYR A 50 -16.94 17.90 -8.61
C TYR A 50 -15.74 17.98 -7.67
N ASP A 51 -14.54 18.28 -8.19
CA ASP A 51 -13.26 18.32 -7.47
C ASP A 51 -13.22 19.26 -6.25
N ARG A 52 -14.10 20.26 -6.18
CA ARG A 52 -14.28 21.11 -5.00
C ARG A 52 -14.72 20.34 -3.73
N TYR A 53 -15.23 19.12 -3.86
CA TYR A 53 -15.65 18.29 -2.75
C TYR A 53 -14.58 17.24 -2.43
N ASP A 54 -13.90 17.43 -1.31
CA ASP A 54 -12.84 16.52 -0.84
C ASP A 54 -13.37 15.19 -0.28
N VAL A 55 -14.68 15.10 -0.05
CA VAL A 55 -15.35 13.86 0.38
C VAL A 55 -15.98 13.18 -0.82
N ILE A 56 -15.41 12.03 -1.24
CA ILE A 56 -15.96 11.25 -2.35
C ILE A 56 -17.20 10.43 -1.90
N PRO A 57 -18.37 10.63 -2.52
CA PRO A 57 -19.57 9.85 -2.21
C PRO A 57 -19.37 8.36 -2.50
N LYS A 58 -20.11 7.51 -1.78
CA LYS A 58 -20.15 6.05 -2.01
C LYS A 58 -18.77 5.38 -2.03
N LYS A 59 -17.76 5.92 -1.32
CA LYS A 59 -16.37 5.44 -1.28
C LYS A 59 -16.17 3.92 -1.14
N ARG A 60 -17.01 3.23 -0.36
CA ARG A 60 -16.96 1.76 -0.23
C ARG A 60 -17.31 1.04 -1.54
N LEU A 61 -18.33 1.52 -2.25
CA LEU A 61 -18.70 0.94 -3.54
C LEU A 61 -17.65 1.31 -4.60
N LEU A 62 -17.16 2.54 -4.58
CA LEU A 62 -16.03 2.98 -5.41
C LEU A 62 -14.83 2.05 -5.25
N GLY A 63 -14.37 1.83 -4.00
CA GLY A 63 -13.26 0.92 -3.72
C GLY A 63 -13.49 -0.50 -4.26
N LYS A 64 -14.72 -1.04 -4.14
CA LYS A 64 -15.08 -2.33 -4.74
C LYS A 64 -14.95 -2.35 -6.26
N ARG A 65 -15.40 -1.28 -6.96
CA ARG A 65 -15.29 -1.18 -8.43
C ARG A 65 -13.84 -1.01 -8.87
N LEU A 66 -13.04 -0.22 -8.17
CA LEU A 66 -11.61 -0.10 -8.46
C LEU A 66 -10.87 -1.43 -8.21
N ALA A 67 -11.19 -2.15 -7.13
CA ALA A 67 -10.63 -3.48 -6.87
C ALA A 67 -10.99 -4.50 -7.97
N GLN A 68 -12.23 -4.47 -8.49
CA GLN A 68 -12.65 -5.28 -9.63
C GLN A 68 -11.76 -5.00 -10.85
N CYS A 69 -11.47 -3.73 -11.14
CA CYS A 69 -10.61 -3.34 -12.26
C CYS A 69 -9.13 -3.72 -12.06
N LEU A 70 -8.71 -4.09 -10.86
CA LEU A 70 -7.37 -4.56 -10.52
C LEU A 70 -7.25 -6.08 -10.43
N HIS A 71 -8.28 -6.82 -10.84
CA HIS A 71 -8.25 -8.28 -10.83
C HIS A 71 -7.12 -8.83 -11.74
N PRO A 72 -6.35 -9.84 -11.30
CA PRO A 72 -5.20 -10.36 -12.08
C PRO A 72 -5.53 -10.90 -13.47
N ALA A 73 -6.78 -11.35 -13.69
CA ALA A 73 -7.24 -11.82 -15.00
C ALA A 73 -7.49 -10.70 -16.03
N LEU A 74 -7.44 -9.44 -15.61
CA LEU A 74 -7.63 -8.29 -16.51
C LEU A 74 -6.31 -7.83 -17.11
N PRO A 75 -6.32 -7.25 -18.32
CA PRO A 75 -5.10 -6.82 -18.98
C PRO A 75 -4.48 -5.60 -18.28
N PRO A 76 -3.15 -5.42 -18.37
CA PRO A 76 -2.43 -4.32 -17.71
C PRO A 76 -2.97 -2.92 -18.04
N GLY A 77 -3.56 -2.72 -19.22
CA GLY A 77 -4.17 -1.45 -19.60
C GLY A 77 -5.33 -1.04 -18.69
N VAL A 78 -6.12 -2.00 -18.18
CA VAL A 78 -7.18 -1.72 -17.19
C VAL A 78 -6.57 -1.37 -15.85
N HIS A 79 -5.51 -2.08 -15.44
CA HIS A 79 -4.79 -1.79 -14.20
C HIS A 79 -4.22 -0.38 -14.22
N CYS A 80 -3.47 0.00 -15.26
CA CYS A 80 -2.90 1.33 -15.42
C CYS A 80 -3.98 2.42 -15.35
N LYS A 81 -5.09 2.25 -16.06
CA LYS A 81 -6.20 3.23 -16.03
C LYS A 81 -6.85 3.33 -14.64
N THR A 82 -6.87 2.24 -13.89
CA THR A 82 -7.39 2.22 -12.52
C THR A 82 -6.45 2.97 -11.57
N LEU A 83 -5.13 2.79 -11.72
CA LEU A 83 -4.13 3.54 -10.94
C LEU A 83 -4.17 5.04 -11.26
N GLU A 84 -4.43 5.41 -12.51
CA GLU A 84 -4.68 6.81 -12.90
C GLU A 84 -5.93 7.40 -12.21
N CYS A 85 -6.97 6.58 -11.98
CA CYS A 85 -8.14 6.98 -11.20
C CYS A 85 -7.77 7.24 -9.73
N PHE A 86 -6.89 6.42 -9.13
CA PHE A 86 -6.35 6.69 -7.79
C PHE A 86 -5.51 7.97 -7.72
N GLU A 87 -4.63 8.20 -8.69
CA GLU A 87 -3.85 9.44 -8.85
C GLU A 87 -4.74 10.69 -8.95
N LEU A 88 -5.96 10.56 -9.48
CA LEU A 88 -6.94 11.64 -9.47
C LEU A 88 -7.63 11.81 -8.11
N ILE A 89 -8.02 10.70 -7.46
CA ILE A 89 -8.85 10.71 -6.25
C ILE A 89 -8.05 11.17 -5.03
N PHE A 90 -6.82 10.70 -4.86
CA PHE A 90 -6.06 10.94 -3.64
C PHE A 90 -5.71 12.42 -3.40
N PRO A 91 -5.31 13.23 -4.41
CA PRO A 91 -5.14 14.68 -4.24
C PRO A 91 -6.44 15.38 -3.81
N ILE A 92 -7.58 15.02 -4.42
CA ILE A 92 -8.89 15.62 -4.09
C ILE A 92 -9.27 15.32 -2.63
N MET A 93 -9.05 14.08 -2.19
CA MET A 93 -9.33 13.68 -0.82
C MET A 93 -8.39 14.35 0.19
N GLY A 94 -7.13 14.54 -0.17
CA GLY A 94 -6.10 14.96 0.76
C GLY A 94 -5.69 13.86 1.75
N SER A 95 -4.56 14.07 2.41
CA SER A 95 -3.90 13.06 3.27
C SER A 95 -4.75 12.63 4.46
N ASP A 96 -5.50 13.53 5.09
CA ASP A 96 -6.32 13.22 6.26
C ASP A 96 -7.49 12.29 5.93
N ASN A 97 -8.22 12.58 4.84
CA ASN A 97 -9.31 11.71 4.40
C ASN A 97 -8.76 10.38 3.87
N LEU A 98 -7.62 10.38 3.16
CA LEU A 98 -6.96 9.16 2.71
C LEU A 98 -6.56 8.26 3.89
N ALA A 99 -5.96 8.82 4.93
CA ALA A 99 -5.62 8.07 6.14
C ALA A 99 -6.87 7.48 6.81
N ALA A 100 -7.95 8.27 6.95
CA ALA A 100 -9.20 7.79 7.51
C ALA A 100 -9.85 6.68 6.67
N ASP A 101 -9.62 6.68 5.36
CA ASP A 101 -10.18 5.72 4.40
C ASP A 101 -9.18 4.65 3.93
N ILE A 102 -8.05 4.52 4.61
CA ILE A 102 -6.99 3.58 4.22
C ILE A 102 -7.48 2.14 4.23
N GLY A 103 -8.41 1.78 5.13
CA GLY A 103 -9.04 0.46 5.15
C GLY A 103 -9.95 0.17 3.96
N ILE A 104 -10.28 1.17 3.14
CA ILE A 104 -11.05 1.01 1.90
C ILE A 104 -10.10 0.90 0.71
N PHE A 105 -9.16 1.83 0.56
CA PHE A 105 -8.32 1.93 -0.64
C PHE A 105 -7.00 1.15 -0.54
N GLY A 106 -6.42 1.04 0.66
CA GLY A 106 -5.17 0.31 0.89
C GLY A 106 -5.25 -1.16 0.43
N PRO A 107 -6.25 -1.96 0.86
CA PRO A 107 -6.40 -3.35 0.42
C PRO A 107 -6.55 -3.52 -1.10
N CYS A 108 -6.98 -2.49 -1.83
CA CYS A 108 -7.03 -2.54 -3.29
C CYS A 108 -5.64 -2.50 -3.92
N ILE A 109 -4.69 -1.77 -3.32
CA ILE A 109 -3.41 -1.42 -3.94
C ILE A 109 -2.24 -2.23 -3.37
N PHE A 110 -2.22 -2.48 -2.06
CA PHE A 110 -1.03 -2.99 -1.36
C PHE A 110 -0.50 -4.30 -1.95
N GLY A 111 -1.39 -5.25 -2.25
CA GLY A 111 -1.00 -6.57 -2.76
C GLY A 111 -0.62 -6.62 -4.25
N LEU A 112 -0.58 -5.51 -4.97
CA LEU A 112 -0.46 -5.53 -6.43
C LEU A 112 0.97 -5.64 -6.94
N LEU A 113 1.99 -5.21 -6.19
CA LEU A 113 3.34 -5.02 -6.75
C LEU A 113 3.94 -6.32 -7.31
N GLY A 114 3.80 -7.43 -6.57
CA GLY A 114 4.29 -8.75 -7.00
C GLY A 114 3.66 -9.26 -8.30
N PRO A 115 2.32 -9.43 -8.36
CA PRO A 115 1.66 -9.97 -9.55
C PRO A 115 1.55 -9.01 -10.74
N SER A 116 1.92 -7.74 -10.58
CA SER A 116 1.74 -6.71 -11.62
C SER A 116 2.73 -6.84 -12.78
N ALA A 117 2.24 -6.54 -13.98
CA ALA A 117 3.07 -6.39 -15.17
C ALA A 117 4.10 -5.25 -15.01
N MET A 118 5.20 -5.33 -15.75
CA MET A 118 6.29 -4.34 -15.68
C MET A 118 5.82 -2.91 -15.92
N THR A 119 4.82 -2.71 -16.80
CA THR A 119 4.26 -1.39 -17.09
C THR A 119 3.42 -0.80 -15.95
N VAL A 120 2.93 -1.64 -15.03
CA VAL A 120 2.07 -1.24 -13.90
C VAL A 120 2.92 -0.91 -12.67
N LYS A 121 4.05 -1.60 -12.45
CA LYS A 121 4.94 -1.43 -11.29
C LYS A 121 5.38 0.05 -11.06
N PRO A 122 5.78 0.84 -12.08
CA PRO A 122 6.13 2.25 -11.90
C PRO A 122 4.98 3.09 -11.33
N LEU A 123 3.75 2.84 -11.76
CA LEU A 123 2.56 3.56 -11.30
C LEU A 123 2.24 3.22 -9.84
N LEU A 124 2.42 1.96 -9.44
CA LEU A 124 2.26 1.56 -8.03
C LEU A 124 3.29 2.23 -7.14
N PHE A 125 4.56 2.26 -7.54
CA PHE A 125 5.59 2.98 -6.78
C PHE A 125 5.27 4.47 -6.66
N ASN A 126 4.80 5.10 -7.73
CA ASN A 126 4.38 6.51 -7.68
C ASN A 126 3.28 6.72 -6.63
N LEU A 127 2.27 5.85 -6.59
CA LEU A 127 1.20 5.93 -5.59
C LEU A 127 1.75 5.77 -4.17
N PHE A 128 2.60 4.77 -3.95
CA PHE A 128 3.22 4.52 -2.63
C PHE A 128 4.05 5.71 -2.15
N GLU A 129 4.90 6.26 -3.02
CA GLU A 129 5.78 7.39 -2.68
C GLU A 129 5.03 8.70 -2.51
N THR A 130 4.00 8.95 -3.34
CA THR A 130 3.31 10.24 -3.38
C THR A 130 2.21 10.35 -2.33
N TYR A 131 1.46 9.28 -2.08
CA TYR A 131 0.24 9.36 -1.25
C TYR A 131 0.30 8.55 0.04
N PHE A 132 0.99 7.41 0.06
CA PHE A 132 1.06 6.59 1.27
C PHE A 132 2.24 6.98 2.15
N LEU A 133 3.43 7.19 1.57
CA LEU A 133 4.63 7.55 2.33
C LEU A 133 4.44 8.80 3.21
N PRO A 134 3.79 9.90 2.75
CA PRO A 134 3.56 11.08 3.58
C PRO A 134 2.57 10.87 4.74
N LEU A 135 1.85 9.75 4.80
CA LEU A 135 0.93 9.47 5.91
C LEU A 135 1.66 9.11 7.21
N GLY A 136 2.93 8.66 7.12
CA GLY A 136 3.76 8.33 8.28
C GLY A 136 3.05 7.40 9.26
N ASP A 137 3.00 7.80 10.54
CA ASP A 137 2.40 7.01 11.61
C ASP A 137 0.91 6.72 11.43
N LYS A 138 0.19 7.51 10.62
CA LYS A 138 -1.21 7.22 10.28
C LYS A 138 -1.39 5.89 9.54
N LEU A 139 -0.30 5.32 9.01
CA LEU A 139 -0.30 4.00 8.37
C LEU A 139 -0.33 2.84 9.36
N HIS A 140 0.04 3.02 10.62
CA HIS A 140 0.36 1.92 11.55
C HIS A 140 -0.70 0.79 11.55
N THR A 141 -1.99 1.14 11.54
CA THR A 141 -3.10 0.16 11.55
C THR A 141 -3.19 -0.71 10.28
N SER A 142 -2.58 -0.27 9.19
CA SER A 142 -2.60 -0.94 7.88
C SER A 142 -1.20 -1.29 7.36
N PHE A 143 -0.15 -0.94 8.12
CA PHE A 143 1.23 -0.99 7.66
C PHE A 143 1.68 -2.41 7.37
N LEU A 144 1.20 -3.39 8.14
CA LEU A 144 1.52 -4.80 7.92
C LEU A 144 1.15 -5.26 6.50
N GLY A 145 -0.05 -4.90 6.03
CA GLY A 145 -0.51 -5.22 4.68
C GLY A 145 0.27 -4.47 3.60
N LEU A 146 0.59 -3.19 3.84
CA LEU A 146 1.43 -2.39 2.95
C LEU A 146 2.83 -3.00 2.81
N LEU A 147 3.47 -3.32 3.92
CA LEU A 147 4.81 -3.89 3.96
C LEU A 147 4.86 -5.25 3.26
N GLN A 148 3.92 -6.14 3.56
CA GLN A 148 3.80 -7.43 2.87
C GLN A 148 3.68 -7.25 1.35
N GLY A 149 2.94 -6.22 0.91
CA GLY A 149 2.75 -5.87 -0.49
C GLY A 149 3.94 -5.20 -1.18
N LEU A 150 4.79 -4.49 -0.43
CA LEU A 150 6.00 -3.82 -0.93
C LEU A 150 7.19 -4.77 -1.06
N LEU A 151 7.28 -5.82 -0.24
CA LEU A 151 8.41 -6.74 -0.22
C LEU A 151 8.78 -7.36 -1.60
N PRO A 152 7.82 -7.71 -2.49
CA PRO A 152 8.14 -8.12 -3.86
C PRO A 152 8.92 -7.11 -4.69
N GLY A 153 9.00 -5.84 -4.26
CA GLY A 153 9.88 -4.84 -4.86
C GLY A 153 11.38 -5.12 -4.65
N LEU A 154 11.73 -6.09 -3.80
CA LEU A 154 13.09 -6.55 -3.55
C LEU A 154 13.43 -7.83 -4.33
N GLU A 155 12.72 -8.10 -5.42
CA GLU A 155 13.03 -9.22 -6.31
C GLU A 155 14.41 -9.03 -6.97
N GLU A 156 15.34 -9.91 -6.65
CA GLU A 156 16.71 -9.86 -7.17
C GLU A 156 16.73 -9.93 -8.70
N GLY A 157 17.55 -9.09 -9.33
CA GLY A 157 17.61 -8.98 -10.79
C GLY A 157 16.47 -8.19 -11.44
N SER A 158 15.47 -7.73 -10.66
CA SER A 158 14.45 -6.81 -11.16
C SER A 158 15.04 -5.42 -11.40
N GLU A 159 14.65 -4.75 -12.50
CA GLU A 159 14.98 -3.33 -12.74
C GLU A 159 14.43 -2.39 -11.65
N PHE A 160 13.46 -2.86 -10.87
CA PHE A 160 12.86 -2.08 -9.79
C PHE A 160 13.50 -2.33 -8.43
N PHE A 161 14.49 -3.22 -8.31
CA PHE A 161 15.08 -3.61 -7.03
C PHE A 161 15.57 -2.41 -6.22
N ASP A 162 16.37 -1.53 -6.85
CA ASP A 162 16.94 -0.36 -6.17
C ASP A 162 15.84 0.61 -5.70
N ARG A 163 14.83 0.84 -6.55
CA ARG A 163 13.68 1.68 -6.20
C ARG A 163 12.88 1.07 -5.05
N GLY A 164 12.64 -0.24 -5.08
CA GLY A 164 11.96 -0.99 -4.03
C GLY A 164 12.69 -0.87 -2.70
N ASN A 165 14.00 -1.06 -2.70
CA ASN A 165 14.85 -0.92 -1.51
C ASN A 165 14.77 0.49 -0.92
N ILE A 166 14.93 1.52 -1.76
CA ILE A 166 14.82 2.93 -1.35
C ILE A 166 13.44 3.24 -0.76
N VAL A 167 12.37 2.76 -1.38
CA VAL A 167 11.00 3.00 -0.91
C VAL A 167 10.78 2.36 0.46
N ILE A 168 11.22 1.12 0.66
CA ILE A 168 11.09 0.41 1.94
C ILE A 168 11.92 1.12 3.04
N GLU A 169 13.13 1.60 2.73
CA GLU A 169 13.92 2.41 3.67
C GLU A 169 13.22 3.71 4.06
N LYS A 170 12.61 4.41 3.09
CA LYS A 170 11.81 5.62 3.37
C LYS A 170 10.65 5.28 4.30
N PHE A 171 9.93 4.17 4.05
CA PHE A 171 8.86 3.72 4.95
C PHE A 171 9.37 3.43 6.36
N CYS A 172 10.49 2.71 6.49
CA CYS A 172 11.14 2.45 7.79
C CYS A 172 11.43 3.75 8.57
N LYS A 173 11.89 4.80 7.88
CA LYS A 173 12.15 6.10 8.51
C LYS A 173 10.87 6.80 8.97
N VAL A 174 9.81 6.81 8.16
CA VAL A 174 8.59 7.60 8.47
C VAL A 174 7.64 6.93 9.47
N VAL A 175 7.66 5.60 9.60
CA VAL A 175 6.83 4.89 10.60
C VAL A 175 7.58 4.58 11.90
N GLY A 176 8.88 4.91 11.94
CA GLY A 176 9.78 4.55 13.03
C GLY A 176 10.42 3.17 12.83
N PRO A 177 11.75 3.04 12.95
CA PRO A 177 12.46 1.77 12.75
C PRO A 177 11.94 0.63 13.65
N GLU A 178 11.68 0.88 14.93
CA GLU A 178 11.24 -0.18 15.85
C GLU A 178 9.88 -0.76 15.46
N PHE A 179 8.92 0.10 15.08
CA PHE A 179 7.62 -0.32 14.57
C PHE A 179 7.75 -1.04 13.22
N PHE A 180 8.59 -0.51 12.34
CA PHE A 180 8.88 -1.12 11.03
C PHE A 180 9.40 -2.55 11.18
N TYR A 181 10.46 -2.77 11.97
CA TYR A 181 11.04 -4.09 12.13
C TYR A 181 10.10 -5.04 12.88
N SER A 182 9.33 -4.56 13.85
CA SER A 182 8.26 -5.35 14.48
C SER A 182 7.27 -5.89 13.44
N SER A 183 6.82 -4.99 12.55
CA SER A 183 5.92 -5.34 11.45
C SER A 183 6.58 -6.29 10.45
N LEU A 184 7.85 -6.07 10.11
CA LEU A 184 8.60 -6.91 9.20
C LEU A 184 8.69 -8.34 9.73
N TRP A 185 9.08 -8.53 10.99
CA TRP A 185 9.11 -9.85 11.61
C TRP A 185 7.73 -10.51 11.62
N GLN A 186 6.67 -9.76 11.90
CA GLN A 186 5.31 -10.28 11.81
C GLN A 186 4.94 -10.74 10.40
N VAL A 187 5.32 -9.99 9.36
CA VAL A 187 5.14 -10.42 7.95
C VAL A 187 5.93 -11.70 7.68
N LEU A 188 7.18 -11.81 8.13
CA LEU A 188 8.01 -13.02 7.93
C LEU A 188 7.37 -14.27 8.55
N ILE A 189 6.71 -14.12 9.70
CA ILE A 189 5.99 -15.20 10.38
C ILE A 189 4.72 -15.57 9.59
N GLN A 190 3.91 -14.57 9.21
CA GLN A 190 2.55 -14.77 8.70
C GLN A 190 2.47 -15.04 7.19
N ALA A 191 3.45 -14.60 6.41
CA ALA A 191 3.41 -14.65 4.94
C ALA A 191 4.67 -15.35 4.36
N PRO A 192 4.67 -16.70 4.28
CA PRO A 192 5.81 -17.45 3.76
C PRO A 192 6.23 -17.06 2.33
N SER A 193 5.27 -16.65 1.48
CA SER A 193 5.50 -16.30 0.07
C SER A 193 6.40 -15.07 -0.12
N VAL A 194 6.47 -14.16 0.85
CA VAL A 194 7.32 -12.95 0.79
C VAL A 194 8.47 -12.98 1.80
N ARG A 195 8.61 -14.07 2.57
CA ARG A 195 9.58 -14.20 3.66
C ARG A 195 11.02 -14.02 3.18
N HIS A 196 11.34 -14.55 2.01
CA HIS A 196 12.68 -14.47 1.44
C HIS A 196 13.11 -13.00 1.23
N PHE A 197 12.24 -12.16 0.67
CA PHE A 197 12.51 -10.73 0.44
C PHE A 197 12.84 -9.99 1.74
N GLY A 198 12.00 -10.17 2.77
CA GLY A 198 12.24 -9.49 4.05
C GLY A 198 13.46 -10.02 4.80
N THR A 199 13.80 -11.31 4.63
CA THR A 199 15.04 -11.87 5.19
C THR A 199 16.27 -11.27 4.52
N ALA A 200 16.28 -11.21 3.18
CA ALA A 200 17.35 -10.57 2.43
C ALA A 200 17.51 -9.09 2.79
N TYR A 201 16.40 -8.36 2.94
CA TYR A 201 16.39 -6.98 3.41
C TYR A 201 17.12 -6.82 4.74
N ILE A 202 16.76 -7.61 5.76
CA ILE A 202 17.41 -7.54 7.08
C ILE A 202 18.92 -7.81 6.97
N LEU A 203 19.32 -8.83 6.22
CA LEU A 203 20.73 -9.19 6.07
C LEU A 203 21.54 -8.11 5.36
N ASN A 204 20.95 -7.42 4.39
CA ASN A 204 21.60 -6.35 3.62
C ASN A 204 21.67 -5.03 4.41
N HIS A 205 20.72 -4.79 5.32
CA HIS A 205 20.64 -3.56 6.13
C HIS A 205 21.28 -3.68 7.51
N PHE A 206 21.56 -4.89 7.99
CA PHE A 206 22.25 -5.11 9.25
C PHE A 206 23.76 -5.00 9.10
N ASN A 207 24.37 -3.99 9.74
CA ASN A 207 25.81 -3.85 9.72
C ASN A 207 26.46 -4.73 10.81
N LYS A 208 27.01 -5.88 10.38
CA LYS A 208 27.70 -6.85 11.25
C LYS A 208 28.92 -6.29 11.99
N ARG A 209 29.51 -5.18 11.52
CA ARG A 209 30.71 -4.57 12.13
C ARG A 209 30.38 -3.58 13.26
N ARG A 210 29.10 -3.21 13.41
CA ARG A 210 28.65 -2.26 14.43
C ARG A 210 28.13 -3.00 15.65
N HIS A 211 28.36 -2.43 16.83
CA HIS A 211 27.89 -3.01 18.09
C HIS A 211 26.36 -3.11 18.12
N LEU A 212 25.83 -4.22 18.65
CA LEU A 212 24.41 -4.55 18.57
C LEU A 212 23.50 -3.50 19.23
N SER A 213 23.94 -2.92 20.34
CA SER A 213 23.16 -1.87 21.04
C SER A 213 22.87 -0.65 20.16
N THR A 214 23.71 -0.38 19.15
CA THR A 214 23.51 0.73 18.21
C THR A 214 22.50 0.44 17.11
N GLN A 215 22.10 -0.84 16.97
CA GLN A 215 21.15 -1.33 15.97
C GLN A 215 20.03 -2.15 16.60
N ALA A 216 19.76 -1.93 17.90
CA ALA A 216 18.76 -2.70 18.65
C ALA A 216 17.34 -2.58 18.06
N TYR A 217 17.06 -1.49 17.34
CA TYR A 217 15.80 -1.27 16.61
C TYR A 217 15.46 -2.39 15.63
N VAL A 218 16.45 -3.15 15.13
CA VAL A 218 16.25 -4.28 14.21
C VAL A 218 15.42 -5.40 14.86
N PHE A 219 15.40 -5.47 16.19
CA PHE A 219 14.59 -6.43 16.94
C PHE A 219 13.13 -5.97 17.14
N GLY A 220 12.82 -4.72 16.80
CA GLY A 220 11.52 -4.12 17.04
C GLY A 220 11.16 -4.02 18.53
N ASN A 221 9.86 -3.91 18.81
CA ASN A 221 9.27 -3.66 20.13
C ASN A 221 9.02 -4.93 20.95
N SER A 222 9.31 -6.12 20.43
CA SER A 222 8.96 -7.38 21.08
C SER A 222 10.06 -8.42 20.94
N THR A 223 10.82 -8.61 22.02
CA THR A 223 11.88 -9.62 22.15
C THR A 223 11.36 -11.05 22.03
N SER A 224 10.06 -11.30 22.25
CA SER A 224 9.42 -12.61 22.09
C SER A 224 9.50 -13.18 20.67
N ILE A 225 9.65 -12.30 19.67
CA ILE A 225 9.84 -12.69 18.26
C ILE A 225 11.16 -13.46 18.09
N LEU A 226 12.17 -13.19 18.93
CA LEU A 226 13.47 -13.83 18.87
C LEU A 226 13.46 -15.33 19.22
N ILE A 227 12.37 -15.80 19.83
CA ILE A 227 12.25 -17.16 20.38
C ILE A 227 11.55 -18.10 19.37
N LEU A 228 11.10 -17.59 18.22
CA LEU A 228 10.36 -18.38 17.23
C LEU A 228 11.31 -19.27 16.38
N PRO A 229 11.08 -20.60 16.31
CA PRO A 229 11.97 -21.55 15.64
C PRO A 229 12.27 -21.24 14.16
N HIS A 230 11.31 -20.66 13.43
CA HIS A 230 11.47 -20.30 12.02
C HIS A 230 12.35 -19.07 11.80
N LEU A 231 12.48 -18.22 12.82
CA LEU A 231 13.37 -17.06 12.80
C LEU A 231 14.76 -17.43 13.29
N CYS A 232 14.95 -18.60 13.92
CA CYS A 232 16.23 -19.06 14.43
C CYS A 232 17.34 -19.15 13.37
N TYR A 233 17.08 -19.24 12.07
CA TYR A 233 18.16 -19.19 11.05
C TYR A 233 18.66 -17.75 10.80
N VAL A 234 17.73 -16.80 10.70
CA VAL A 234 18.07 -15.37 10.56
C VAL A 234 18.67 -14.87 11.86
N ILE A 235 18.09 -15.27 12.98
CA ILE A 235 18.57 -14.93 14.31
C ILE A 235 19.86 -15.70 14.63
N SER A 236 20.07 -16.95 14.22
CA SER A 236 21.35 -17.64 14.45
C SER A 236 22.45 -17.06 13.56
N SER A 237 22.17 -16.66 12.32
CA SER A 237 23.16 -15.91 11.54
C SER A 237 23.47 -14.53 12.16
N LEU A 238 22.52 -13.91 12.86
CA LEU A 238 22.76 -12.68 13.63
C LEU A 238 23.43 -12.93 15.01
N LEU A 239 23.11 -14.04 15.70
CA LEU A 239 23.53 -14.39 17.08
C LEU A 239 24.79 -15.27 17.14
N CYS A 240 25.02 -16.20 16.21
CA CYS A 240 26.30 -16.94 16.12
C CYS A 240 27.48 -15.98 15.97
N HIS A 241 27.28 -14.86 15.30
CA HIS A 241 28.29 -13.81 15.22
C HIS A 241 28.37 -12.97 16.50
N TYR A 242 27.27 -12.74 17.22
CA TYR A 242 27.28 -12.10 18.53
C TYR A 242 28.13 -12.87 19.55
N LEU A 243 27.93 -14.20 19.65
CA LEU A 243 28.70 -15.06 20.57
C LEU A 243 30.15 -15.28 20.14
N SER A 244 30.50 -15.03 18.88
CA SER A 244 31.88 -15.05 18.39
C SER A 244 32.61 -13.71 18.60
N SER A 245 31.90 -12.65 19.00
CA SER A 245 32.42 -11.29 19.16
C SER A 245 32.41 -10.80 20.62
N ALA A 246 31.95 -11.63 21.54
CA ALA A 246 32.01 -11.45 22.99
C ALA A 246 33.15 -12.28 23.56
#